data_AF-A0AAD1Y2F6-F1
#
_entry.id   AF-A0AAD1Y2F6-F1
#
_cell.length_a   1.000
_cell.length_b   1.000
_cell.length_c   1.000
_cell.angle_alpha   90.00
_cell.angle_beta   90.00
_cell.angle_gamma   90.00
#
_symmetry.space_group_name_H-M   'P 1'
#
loop_
_entity.id
_entity.type
_entity.pdbx_description
1 polymer ?
#
loop_
_entity_poly.entity_id
_entity_poly.type
_entity_poly.pdbx_seq_one_letter_code
_entity_poly.pdbx_strand_id
1 'polypeptide(L)'
;MKTGNRCLFFLFAVLNFLLLIIALAVGGSGIYLWVVTHTFNIFSISFIGAGIFILLMAVCSFCLQHSTFRLTIYNIILCVMSLIMAAALVAFLVKRETVLDWASEHINEEKSSDAYEKARQHIEDNLDISKYILIATTTVTVLVTAFGIFYRCSMKSDRDGNYNRIRY
;
A
#
# COMPACT_ATOMS: atom_id res chain seq x y z
N MET A 1 3.01 -17.17 27.24
CA MET A 1 2.05 -16.14 26.76
C MET A 1 1.20 -16.79 25.68
N LYS A 2 -0.12 -16.81 25.85
CA LYS A 2 -1.01 -17.42 24.86
C LYS A 2 -1.03 -16.57 23.59
N THR A 3 -0.84 -17.23 22.46
CA THR A 3 -0.89 -16.66 21.11
C THR A 3 -2.37 -16.46 20.76
N GLY A 4 -2.74 -15.32 20.17
CA GLY A 4 -4.10 -15.12 19.64
C GLY A 4 -4.46 -16.19 18.59
N ASN A 5 -5.65 -16.09 17.99
CA ASN A 5 -6.08 -17.09 16.99
C ASN A 5 -5.02 -17.27 15.88
N ARG A 6 -4.42 -18.45 15.82
CA ARG A 6 -3.32 -18.79 14.89
C ARG A 6 -3.72 -18.65 13.43
N CYS A 7 -5.00 -18.93 13.10
CA CYS A 7 -5.52 -18.77 11.75
C CYS A 7 -5.53 -17.28 11.32
N LEU A 8 -6.00 -16.38 12.20
CA LEU A 8 -5.98 -14.94 11.94
C LEU A 8 -4.55 -14.41 11.82
N PHE A 9 -3.64 -14.91 12.64
CA PHE A 9 -2.22 -14.55 12.52
C PHE A 9 -1.63 -15.00 11.18
N PHE A 10 -1.92 -16.24 10.74
CA PHE A 10 -1.44 -16.75 9.46
C PHE A 10 -1.95 -15.93 8.28
N LEU A 11 -3.25 -15.62 8.25
CA LEU A 11 -3.84 -14.75 7.21
C LEU A 11 -3.22 -13.36 7.22
N PHE A 12 -3.05 -12.77 8.41
CA PHE A 12 -2.38 -11.48 8.57
C PHE A 12 -0.93 -11.50 8.06
N ALA A 13 -0.18 -12.58 8.34
CA ALA A 13 1.19 -12.74 7.87
C ALA A 13 1.27 -12.91 6.35
N VAL A 14 0.37 -13.70 5.74
CA VAL A 14 0.29 -13.86 4.28
C VAL A 14 -0.05 -12.53 3.59
N LEU A 15 -1.03 -11.79 4.12
CA LEU A 15 -1.39 -10.48 3.57
C LEU A 15 -0.25 -9.45 3.72
N ASN A 16 0.50 -9.50 4.82
CA ASN A 16 1.70 -8.68 4.98
C ASN A 16 2.83 -9.06 4.02
N PHE A 17 2.96 -10.34 3.70
CA PHE A 17 3.90 -10.79 2.69
C PHE A 17 3.51 -10.27 1.29
N LEU A 18 2.21 -10.24 0.95
CA LEU A 18 1.75 -9.57 -0.28
C LEU A 18 2.08 -8.08 -0.27
N LEU A 19 1.91 -7.41 0.87
CA LEU A 19 2.28 -5.99 1.03
C LEU A 19 3.80 -5.77 0.81
N LEU A 20 4.63 -6.73 1.24
CA LEU A 20 6.07 -6.71 1.00
C LEU A 20 6.40 -6.83 -0.49
N ILE A 21 5.73 -7.73 -1.22
CA ILE A 21 5.91 -7.87 -2.68
C ILE A 21 5.51 -6.56 -3.38
N ILE A 22 4.40 -5.95 -2.99
CA ILE A 22 3.96 -4.65 -3.52
C ILE A 22 5.01 -3.58 -3.25
N ALA A 23 5.58 -3.54 -2.04
CA ALA A 23 6.63 -2.59 -1.68
C ALA A 23 7.88 -2.71 -2.57
N LEU A 24 8.30 -3.95 -2.85
CA LEU A 24 9.41 -4.23 -3.76
C LEU A 24 9.10 -3.83 -5.20
N ALA A 25 7.88 -4.08 -5.67
CA ALA A 25 7.44 -3.66 -7.00
C ALA A 25 7.43 -2.13 -7.13
N VAL A 26 6.85 -1.41 -6.16
CA VAL A 26 6.78 0.05 -6.14
C VAL A 26 8.17 0.67 -6.05
N GLY A 27 9.03 0.17 -5.16
CA GLY A 27 10.42 0.62 -5.04
C GLY A 27 11.23 0.32 -6.30
N GLY A 28 11.07 -0.87 -6.88
CA GLY A 28 11.70 -1.28 -8.12
C GLY A 28 11.30 -0.40 -9.30
N SER A 29 10.01 -0.05 -9.42
CA SER A 29 9.52 0.91 -10.43
C SER A 29 10.15 2.28 -10.26
N GLY A 30 10.32 2.76 -9.02
CA GLY A 30 10.99 4.04 -8.76
C GLY A 30 12.48 4.02 -9.14
N ILE A 31 13.19 2.94 -8.84
CA ILE A 31 14.59 2.73 -9.26
C ILE A 31 14.68 2.66 -10.79
N TYR A 32 13.79 1.90 -11.43
CA TYR A 32 13.72 1.80 -12.88
C TYR A 32 13.51 3.17 -13.53
N LEU A 33 12.55 3.95 -13.03
CA LEU A 33 12.28 5.29 -13.55
C LEU A 33 13.51 6.17 -13.45
N TRP A 34 14.20 6.17 -12.29
CA TRP A 34 15.44 6.91 -12.09
C TRP A 34 16.56 6.48 -13.05
N VAL A 35 16.75 5.18 -13.24
CA VAL A 35 17.75 4.65 -14.16
C VAL A 35 17.45 5.03 -15.61
N VAL A 36 16.19 4.98 -16.06
CA VAL A 36 15.84 5.29 -17.44
C VAL A 36 15.86 6.79 -17.73
N THR A 37 15.35 7.62 -16.82
CA THR A 37 15.26 9.07 -17.07
C THR A 37 16.56 9.81 -16.75
N HIS A 38 17.54 9.16 -16.13
CA HIS A 38 18.79 9.74 -15.63
C HIS A 38 18.59 11.03 -14.79
N THR A 39 17.39 11.22 -14.26
CA THR A 39 16.99 12.44 -13.55
C THR A 39 16.39 12.05 -12.21
N PHE A 40 16.86 12.71 -11.16
CA PHE A 40 16.26 12.65 -9.83
C PHE A 40 14.98 13.49 -9.81
N ASN A 41 13.94 12.98 -10.45
CA ASN A 41 12.65 13.64 -10.44
C ASN A 41 11.89 13.31 -9.13
N ILE A 42 11.02 14.22 -8.70
CA ILE A 42 10.17 14.08 -7.51
C ILE A 42 9.37 12.78 -7.57
N PHE A 43 8.94 12.36 -8.77
CA PHE A 43 8.27 11.08 -8.99
C PHE A 43 9.12 9.90 -8.56
N SER A 44 10.32 9.73 -9.10
CA SER A 44 11.22 8.62 -8.75
C SER A 44 11.50 8.56 -7.25
N ILE A 45 11.75 9.72 -6.62
CA ILE A 45 11.99 9.81 -5.17
C ILE A 45 10.74 9.38 -4.39
N SER A 46 9.54 9.83 -4.81
CA SER A 46 8.30 9.48 -4.14
C SER A 46 7.98 7.98 -4.21
N PHE A 47 8.24 7.33 -5.36
CA PHE A 47 8.06 5.87 -5.53
C PHE A 47 9.05 5.08 -4.65
N ILE A 48 10.32 5.49 -4.63
CA ILE A 48 11.34 4.85 -3.79
C ILE A 48 11.00 5.03 -2.30
N GLY A 49 10.64 6.25 -1.88
CA GLY A 49 10.26 6.56 -0.51
C GLY A 49 9.04 5.78 -0.05
N ALA A 50 8.00 5.71 -0.88
CA ALA A 50 6.81 4.91 -0.62
C ALA A 50 7.14 3.42 -0.52
N GLY A 51 7.94 2.89 -1.45
CA GLY A 51 8.40 1.49 -1.43
C GLY A 51 9.14 1.14 -0.14
N ILE A 52 10.12 1.97 0.27
CA ILE A 52 10.86 1.77 1.52
C ILE A 52 9.93 1.83 2.73
N PHE A 53 9.02 2.80 2.78
CA PHE A 53 8.08 2.94 3.89
C PHE A 53 7.18 1.72 4.05
N ILE A 54 6.58 1.25 2.95
CA ILE A 54 5.72 0.05 2.96
C ILE A 54 6.53 -1.19 3.31
N LEU A 55 7.78 -1.30 2.83
CA LEU A 55 8.67 -2.40 3.17
C LEU A 55 8.98 -2.43 4.66
N LEU A 56 9.32 -1.29 5.26
CA LEU A 56 9.56 -1.19 6.71
C LEU A 56 8.33 -1.59 7.51
N MET A 57 7.13 -1.16 7.08
CA MET A 57 5.88 -1.56 7.70
C MET A 57 5.66 -3.08 7.60
N ALA A 58 5.84 -3.68 6.41
CA ALA A 58 5.70 -5.11 6.22
C ALA A 58 6.69 -5.92 7.09
N VAL A 59 7.96 -5.50 7.15
CA VAL A 59 8.97 -6.15 8.01
C VAL A 59 8.63 -6.00 9.49
N CYS A 60 8.20 -4.81 9.92
CA CYS A 60 7.77 -4.58 11.30
C CYS A 60 6.68 -5.56 11.72
N SER A 61 5.76 -5.93 10.82
CA SER A 61 4.63 -6.82 11.11
C SER A 61 5.07 -8.19 11.66
N PHE A 62 6.19 -8.74 11.17
CA PHE A 62 6.72 -10.03 11.62
C PHE A 62 7.26 -9.99 13.06
N CYS A 63 7.66 -8.82 13.54
CA CYS A 63 8.17 -8.59 14.89
C CYS A 63 7.06 -8.30 15.93
N LEU A 64 5.78 -8.25 15.53
CA LEU A 64 4.67 -7.80 16.39
C LEU A 64 4.03 -8.89 17.25
N GLN A 65 4.39 -10.17 17.08
CA GLN A 65 3.74 -11.31 17.72
C GLN A 65 3.62 -11.22 19.25
N HIS A 66 4.50 -10.46 19.91
CA HIS A 66 4.61 -10.43 21.37
C HIS A 66 4.06 -9.17 22.06
N SER A 67 3.73 -8.10 21.32
CA SER A 67 3.34 -6.82 21.94
C SER A 67 2.05 -6.24 21.37
N THR A 68 0.99 -6.26 22.19
CA THR A 68 -0.31 -5.66 21.86
C THR A 68 -0.23 -4.16 21.61
N PHE A 69 0.69 -3.45 22.29
CA PHE A 69 0.90 -2.03 22.09
C PHE A 69 1.51 -1.74 20.71
N ARG A 70 2.57 -2.45 20.34
CA ARG A 70 3.20 -2.31 19.01
C ARG A 70 2.23 -2.66 17.88
N LEU A 71 1.43 -3.71 18.07
CA LEU A 71 0.37 -4.09 17.12
C LEU A 71 -0.70 -2.99 16.98
N THR A 72 -1.01 -2.27 18.05
CA THR A 72 -1.96 -1.15 18.02
C THR A 72 -1.42 0.01 17.19
N ILE A 73 -0.18 0.44 17.43
CA ILE A 73 0.46 1.51 16.66
C ILE A 73 0.53 1.13 15.18
N TYR A 74 0.97 -0.09 14.91
CA TYR A 74 1.04 -0.63 13.55
C TYR A 74 -0.30 -0.56 12.82
N ASN A 75 -1.39 -1.01 13.46
CA ASN A 75 -2.74 -0.94 12.88
C ASN A 75 -3.23 0.50 12.68
N ILE A 76 -2.84 1.45 13.53
CA ILE A 76 -3.18 2.87 13.35
C ILE A 76 -2.50 3.42 12.10
N ILE A 77 -1.20 3.16 11.93
CA ILE A 77 -0.45 3.61 10.75
C ILE A 77 -1.04 2.99 9.47
N LEU A 78 -1.31 1.69 9.47
CA LEU A 78 -1.99 1.02 8.36
C LEU A 78 -3.36 1.61 8.04
N CYS A 79 -4.14 1.95 9.07
CA CYS A 79 -5.45 2.56 8.90
C CYS A 79 -5.33 3.91 8.19
N VAL A 80 -4.44 4.79 8.66
CA VAL A 80 -4.18 6.08 8.01
C VAL A 80 -3.72 5.88 6.57
N MET A 81 -2.80 4.94 6.33
CA MET A 81 -2.30 4.64 4.98
C MET A 81 -3.44 4.14 4.06
N SER A 82 -4.31 3.26 4.57
CA SER A 82 -5.46 2.75 3.83
C SER A 82 -6.46 3.85 3.46
N LEU A 83 -6.68 4.83 4.34
CA LEU A 83 -7.54 5.98 4.07
C LEU A 83 -6.93 6.88 3.00
N ILE A 84 -5.63 7.14 3.04
CA ILE A 84 -4.92 7.92 2.02
C ILE A 84 -5.03 7.24 0.65
N MET A 85 -4.80 5.92 0.58
CA MET A 85 -4.93 5.19 -0.68
C MET A 85 -6.37 5.13 -1.19
N ALA A 86 -7.36 4.97 -0.31
CA ALA A 86 -8.77 5.02 -0.70
C ALA A 86 -9.13 6.41 -1.25
N ALA A 87 -8.67 7.49 -0.62
CA ALA A 87 -8.87 8.84 -1.11
C ALA A 87 -8.18 9.07 -2.47
N ALA A 88 -6.95 8.57 -2.63
CA ALA A 88 -6.22 8.62 -3.89
C ALA A 88 -6.94 7.83 -5.01
N LEU A 89 -7.47 6.64 -4.70
CA LEU A 89 -8.25 5.84 -5.63
C LEU A 89 -9.52 6.57 -6.06
N VAL A 90 -10.27 7.16 -5.13
CA VAL A 90 -11.47 7.95 -5.45
C VAL A 90 -11.10 9.16 -6.31
N ALA A 91 -10.04 9.89 -5.96
CA ALA A 91 -9.57 11.03 -6.74
C ALA A 91 -9.18 10.62 -8.17
N PHE A 92 -8.49 9.49 -8.32
CA PHE A 92 -8.10 8.93 -9.61
C PHE A 92 -9.31 8.51 -10.46
N LEU A 93 -10.33 7.89 -9.85
CA LEU A 93 -11.54 7.46 -10.54
C LEU A 93 -12.41 8.64 -11.00
N VAL A 94 -12.53 9.69 -10.17
CA VAL A 94 -13.39 10.85 -10.47
C VAL A 94 -12.73 11.82 -11.45
N LYS A 95 -11.41 12.00 -11.37
CA LYS A 95 -10.67 12.97 -12.20
C LYS A 95 -9.75 12.31 -13.22
N ARG A 96 -10.20 11.20 -13.83
CA ARG A 96 -9.41 10.46 -14.84
C ARG A 96 -8.90 11.38 -15.95
N GLU A 97 -9.77 12.22 -16.50
CA GLU A 97 -9.42 13.14 -17.59
C GLU A 97 -8.39 14.18 -17.14
N THR A 98 -8.55 14.77 -15.95
CA THR A 98 -7.58 15.73 -15.41
C THR A 98 -6.22 15.10 -15.15
N VAL A 99 -6.17 13.83 -14.72
CA VAL A 99 -4.91 13.09 -14.55
C VAL A 99 -4.25 12.82 -15.89
N LEU A 100 -5.04 12.50 -16.92
CA LEU A 100 -4.57 12.25 -18.28
C LEU A 100 -4.03 13.55 -18.90
N ASP A 101 -4.73 14.67 -18.72
CA ASP A 101 -4.28 15.99 -19.16
C ASP A 101 -2.98 16.39 -18.44
N TRP A 102 -2.93 16.24 -17.13
CA TRP A 102 -1.73 16.53 -16.32
C TRP A 102 -0.53 15.66 -16.71
N ALA A 103 -0.75 14.36 -16.98
CA ALA A 103 0.29 13.44 -17.45
C ALA A 103 0.78 13.83 -18.85
N SER A 104 -0.14 14.24 -19.74
CA SER A 104 0.19 14.66 -21.09
C SER A 104 0.94 16.00 -21.14
N GLU A 105 0.71 16.90 -20.19
CA GLU A 105 1.43 18.19 -20.08
C GLU A 105 2.90 18.03 -19.66
N HIS A 106 3.27 16.89 -19.06
CA HIS A 106 4.65 16.60 -18.69
C HIS A 106 5.44 15.90 -19.81
N ILE A 107 4.81 15.67 -20.96
CA ILE A 107 5.49 15.22 -22.17
C ILE A 107 6.03 16.47 -22.87
N ASN A 108 7.36 16.60 -22.96
CA ASN A 108 8.06 17.74 -23.58
C ASN A 108 7.91 17.81 -25.12
N GLU A 109 6.82 17.32 -25.69
CA GLU A 109 6.56 17.33 -27.13
C GLU A 109 5.44 18.31 -27.48
N GLU A 110 5.57 19.01 -28.61
CA GLU A 110 4.50 19.89 -29.10
C GLU A 110 3.19 19.10 -29.24
N LYS A 111 2.09 19.66 -28.70
CA LYS A 111 0.72 19.09 -28.75
C LYS A 111 0.23 18.76 -30.17
N SER A 112 0.92 19.23 -31.20
CA SER A 112 0.59 19.09 -32.63
C SER A 112 1.36 17.97 -33.35
N SER A 113 2.28 17.28 -32.66
CA SER A 113 3.09 16.20 -33.26
C SER A 113 2.34 14.86 -33.24
N ASP A 114 2.44 14.10 -34.33
CA ASP A 114 1.97 12.70 -34.45
C ASP A 114 2.56 11.79 -33.33
N ALA A 115 3.70 12.20 -32.74
CA ALA A 115 4.32 11.56 -31.58
C ALA A 115 3.57 11.82 -30.26
N TYR A 116 3.00 13.02 -30.07
CA TYR A 116 2.20 13.36 -28.88
C TYR A 116 0.92 12.53 -28.82
N GLU A 117 0.24 12.35 -29.96
CA GLU A 117 -0.99 11.57 -30.03
C GLU A 117 -0.74 10.07 -29.78
N LYS A 118 0.37 9.53 -30.31
CA LYS A 118 0.83 8.17 -30.00
C LYS A 118 1.24 7.99 -28.54
N ALA A 119 1.92 8.98 -27.95
CA ALA A 119 2.29 8.95 -26.53
C ALA A 119 1.04 9.01 -25.62
N ARG A 120 0.04 9.82 -25.99
CA ARG A 120 -1.24 9.91 -25.28
C ARG A 120 -2.02 8.60 -25.33
N GLN A 121 -2.12 7.96 -26.51
CA GLN A 121 -2.74 6.63 -26.64
C GLN A 121 -2.01 5.59 -25.77
N HIS A 122 -0.68 5.58 -25.78
CA HIS A 122 0.09 4.69 -24.92
C HIS A 122 -0.16 4.93 -23.43
N ILE A 123 -0.35 6.18 -23.00
CA ILE A 123 -0.71 6.49 -21.61
C ILE A 123 -2.13 6.01 -21.31
N GLU A 124 -3.06 6.19 -22.23
CA GLU A 124 -4.46 5.78 -22.04
C GLU A 124 -4.61 4.26 -21.90
N ASP A 125 -3.91 3.49 -22.72
CA ASP A 125 -3.90 2.02 -22.64
C ASP A 125 -3.30 1.52 -21.32
N ASN A 126 -2.28 2.21 -20.81
CA ASN A 126 -1.64 1.86 -19.54
C ASN A 126 -2.34 2.44 -18.29
N LEU A 127 -3.22 3.43 -18.46
CA LEU A 127 -4.03 3.99 -17.38
C LEU A 127 -5.01 2.96 -16.82
N ASP A 128 -5.57 2.10 -17.66
CA ASP A 128 -6.46 1.04 -17.19
C ASP A 128 -5.71 -0.02 -16.38
N ILE A 129 -4.50 -0.40 -16.81
CA ILE A 129 -3.64 -1.30 -16.03
C ILE A 129 -3.30 -0.66 -14.68
N SER A 130 -2.92 0.61 -14.68
CA SER A 130 -2.61 1.37 -13.45
C SER A 130 -3.81 1.44 -12.50
N LYS A 131 -5.02 1.61 -13.04
CA LYS A 131 -6.28 1.56 -12.28
C LYS A 131 -6.48 0.23 -11.58
N TYR A 132 -6.31 -0.89 -12.29
CA TYR A 132 -6.46 -2.22 -11.70
C TYR A 132 -5.41 -2.50 -10.62
N ILE A 133 -4.17 -2.08 -10.83
CA ILE A 133 -3.10 -2.18 -9.82
C ILE A 133 -3.47 -1.37 -8.57
N LEU A 134 -3.96 -0.14 -8.74
CA LEU A 134 -4.36 0.73 -7.62
C LEU A 134 -5.53 0.14 -6.83
N ILE A 135 -6.54 -0.40 -7.51
CA ILE A 135 -7.67 -1.10 -6.88
C ILE A 135 -7.16 -2.31 -6.09
N ALA A 136 -6.39 -3.19 -6.73
CA ALA A 136 -5.87 -4.41 -6.11
C ALA A 136 -5.01 -4.09 -4.87
N THR A 137 -4.11 -3.12 -4.98
CA THR A 137 -3.24 -2.68 -3.87
C THR A 137 -4.08 -2.11 -2.73
N THR A 138 -5.08 -1.28 -3.05
CA THR A 138 -5.98 -0.71 -2.04
C THR A 138 -6.77 -1.79 -1.31
N THR A 139 -7.32 -2.76 -2.04
CA THR A 139 -8.03 -3.90 -1.45
C THR A 139 -7.13 -4.71 -0.54
N VAL A 140 -5.92 -5.04 -0.97
CA VAL A 140 -4.95 -5.78 -0.13
C VAL A 140 -4.66 -5.02 1.15
N THR A 141 -4.37 -3.72 1.10
CA THR A 141 -4.08 -2.96 2.33
C THR A 141 -5.29 -2.84 3.25
N VAL A 142 -6.50 -2.66 2.72
CA VAL A 142 -7.73 -2.66 3.54
C VAL A 142 -7.91 -4.01 4.23
N LEU A 143 -7.67 -5.11 3.52
CA LEU A 143 -7.71 -6.46 4.10
C LEU A 143 -6.65 -6.63 5.20
N VAL A 144 -5.40 -6.20 4.96
CA VAL A 144 -4.32 -6.24 5.97
C VAL A 144 -4.77 -5.48 7.23
N THR A 145 -5.33 -4.29 7.08
CA THR A 145 -5.84 -3.48 8.20
C THR A 145 -6.97 -4.19 8.94
N ALA A 146 -7.96 -4.73 8.23
CA ALA A 146 -9.10 -5.43 8.82
C ALA A 146 -8.67 -6.66 9.62
N PHE A 147 -7.84 -7.52 9.02
CA PHE A 147 -7.30 -8.70 9.70
C PHE A 147 -6.35 -8.33 10.85
N GLY A 148 -5.59 -7.24 10.73
CA GLY A 148 -4.78 -6.69 11.81
C GLY A 148 -5.63 -6.27 13.02
N ILE A 149 -6.78 -5.63 12.78
CA ILE A 149 -7.74 -5.26 13.84
C ILE A 149 -8.35 -6.52 14.47
N PHE A 150 -8.82 -7.47 13.67
CA PHE A 150 -9.41 -8.72 14.18
C PHE A 150 -8.41 -9.54 15.00
N TYR A 151 -7.15 -9.65 14.55
CA TYR A 151 -6.09 -10.32 15.30
C TYR A 151 -5.82 -9.64 16.64
N ARG A 152 -5.77 -8.30 16.66
CA ARG A 152 -5.64 -7.53 17.91
C ARG A 152 -6.79 -7.79 18.88
N CYS A 153 -8.03 -7.76 18.41
CA CYS A 153 -9.21 -8.05 19.23
C CYS A 153 -9.15 -9.48 19.81
N SER A 154 -8.72 -10.45 19.01
CA SER A 154 -8.51 -11.83 19.47
C SER A 154 -7.45 -11.92 20.58
N MET A 155 -6.32 -11.22 20.44
CA MET A 155 -5.29 -11.17 21.49
C MET A 155 -5.77 -10.51 22.78
N LYS A 156 -6.59 -9.46 22.69
CA LYS A 156 -7.15 -8.76 23.87
C LYS A 156 -8.13 -9.66 24.62
N SER A 157 -9.06 -10.31 23.90
CA SER A 157 -10.07 -11.18 24.50
C SER A 157 -9.47 -12.34 25.29
N ASP A 158 -8.39 -12.97 24.79
CA ASP A 158 -7.74 -14.08 25.50
C ASP A 158 -7.02 -13.60 26.77
N ARG A 159 -6.45 -12.38 26.75
CA ARG A 159 -5.80 -11.77 27.91
C ARG A 159 -6.80 -11.43 29.02
N ASP A 160 -7.95 -10.85 28.67
CA ASP A 160 -9.00 -10.48 29.62
C ASP A 160 -9.68 -11.73 30.23
N GLY A 161 -9.91 -12.78 29.44
CA GLY A 161 -10.44 -14.05 29.92
C GLY A 161 -9.51 -14.79 30.90
N ASN A 162 -8.19 -14.66 30.73
CA ASN A 162 -7.21 -15.24 31.65
C ASN A 162 -7.12 -14.46 32.96
N TYR A 163 -7.26 -13.12 32.93
CA TYR A 163 -7.26 -12.30 34.14
C TYR A 163 -8.42 -12.64 35.08
N ASN A 164 -9.62 -12.84 34.52
CA ASN A 164 -10.78 -13.26 35.30
C ASN A 164 -10.61 -14.66 35.90
N ARG A 165 -9.90 -15.57 35.22
CA ARG A 165 -9.65 -16.94 35.70
C ARG A 165 -8.64 -17.04 36.85
N ILE A 166 -7.88 -15.99 37.15
CA ILE A 166 -6.93 -15.94 38.28
C ILE A 166 -7.60 -15.32 39.52
N ARG A 167 -8.74 -14.64 39.35
CA ARG A 167 -9.49 -14.01 40.45
C ARG A 167 -10.51 -14.92 41.14
N TYR A 168 -10.84 -16.07 40.55
CA TYR A 168 -11.76 -17.08 41.09
C TYR A 168 -11.00 -18.39 41.24
#